data_AF-A0AAG5D7L3-F1
#
_entry.id   AF-A0AAG5D7L3-F1
#
_cell.length_a   1.000
_cell.length_b   1.000
_cell.length_c   1.000
_cell.angle_alpha   90.00
_cell.angle_beta   90.00
_cell.angle_gamma   90.00
#
_symmetry.space_group_name_H-M   'P 1'
#
loop_
_entity.id
_entity.type
_entity.pdbx_description
1 polymer ?
#
loop_
_entity_poly.entity_id
_entity_poly.type
_entity_poly.pdbx_seq_one_letter_code
_entity_poly.pdbx_strand_id
1 'polypeptide(L)'
;MLERKARPGYRKILKTSAKTLIVIEAILFGVSYAGWYRLNTNRDFRYYVKENYPSVLEAYYQIGETFSGDKQIRTYDEGIWQQEQQTKK
;
A
#
# COMPACT_ATOMS: atom_id res chain seq x y z
N MET A 1 23.28 53.81 11.69
CA MET A 1 23.31 52.36 12.00
C MET A 1 22.32 51.66 11.09
N LEU A 2 22.74 50.65 10.33
CA LEU A 2 21.82 49.90 9.45
C LEU A 2 21.06 48.85 10.28
N GLU A 3 19.74 48.96 10.33
CA GLU A 3 18.89 47.97 11.00
C GLU A 3 19.01 46.60 10.32
N ARG A 4 19.52 45.61 11.06
CA ARG A 4 19.57 44.22 10.63
C ARG A 4 18.17 43.62 10.78
N LYS A 5 17.32 43.75 9.76
CA LYS A 5 16.02 43.07 9.71
C LYS A 5 16.25 41.56 9.65
N ALA A 6 16.00 40.86 10.76
CA ALA A 6 16.10 39.41 10.81
C ALA A 6 15.18 38.80 9.74
N ARG A 7 15.77 38.06 8.79
CA ARG A 7 14.99 37.38 7.74
C ARG A 7 14.02 36.41 8.42
N PRO A 8 12.74 36.34 8.00
CA PRO A 8 11.74 35.54 8.69
C PRO A 8 12.11 34.06 8.67
N GLY A 9 12.59 33.53 9.81
CA GLY A 9 13.00 32.14 9.96
C GLY A 9 11.90 31.14 9.61
N TYR A 10 10.63 31.53 9.78
CA TYR A 10 9.46 30.70 9.45
C TYR A 10 9.43 30.25 7.98
N ARG A 11 9.88 31.08 7.03
CA ARG A 11 9.90 30.72 5.60
C ARG A 11 10.91 29.62 5.30
N LYS A 12 11.99 29.53 6.08
CA LYS A 12 13.03 28.50 5.93
C LYS A 12 12.56 27.17 6.52
N ILE A 13 11.89 27.21 7.67
CA ILE A 13 11.31 26.02 8.33
C ILE A 13 10.21 25.43 7.43
N LEU A 14 9.26 26.25 6.97
CA LEU A 14 8.17 25.79 6.11
C LEU A 14 8.67 25.13 4.82
N LYS A 15 9.67 25.73 4.15
CA LYS A 15 10.29 25.16 2.95
C LYS A 15 10.99 23.82 3.21
N THR A 16 11.55 23.63 4.40
CA THR A 16 12.25 22.40 4.76
C THR A 16 11.23 21.31 5.10
N SER A 17 10.22 21.63 5.91
CA SER A 17 9.12 20.72 6.25
C SER A 17 8.38 20.23 5.00
N ALA A 18 8.09 21.12 4.05
CA ALA A 18 7.44 20.74 2.80
C ALA A 18 8.26 19.72 1.99
N LYS A 19 9.58 19.92 1.88
CA LYS A 19 10.46 18.96 1.19
C LYS A 19 10.49 17.60 1.89
N THR A 20 10.58 17.60 3.22
CA THR A 20 10.58 16.37 4.01
C THR A 20 9.28 15.60 3.82
N LEU A 21 8.12 16.28 3.86
CA LEU A 21 6.82 15.64 3.63
C LEU A 21 6.73 15.04 2.23
N ILE A 22 7.20 15.74 1.19
CA ILE A 22 7.20 15.20 -0.18
C ILE A 22 8.06 13.94 -0.29
N VAL A 23 9.23 13.92 0.34
CA VAL A 23 10.10 12.74 0.32
C VAL A 23 9.46 11.56 1.06
N ILE A 24 8.86 11.82 2.22
CA ILE A 24 8.14 10.79 2.99
C ILE A 24 6.98 10.23 2.17
N GLU A 25 6.16 11.11 1.58
CA GLU A 25 5.02 10.71 0.76
C GLU A 25 5.47 9.88 -0.45
N ALA A 26 6.55 10.29 -1.13
CA ALA A 26 7.09 9.53 -2.26
C ALA A 26 7.53 8.11 -1.86
N ILE A 27 8.15 7.96 -0.68
CA ILE A 27 8.55 6.64 -0.16
C ILE A 27 7.31 5.81 0.18
N LEU A 28 6.35 6.38 0.92
CA LEU A 28 5.11 5.69 1.29
C LEU A 28 4.30 5.26 0.07
N PHE A 29 4.19 6.15 -0.92
CA PHE A 29 3.55 5.86 -2.20
C PHE A 29 4.27 4.73 -2.94
N GLY A 30 5.60 4.78 -3.02
CA GLY A 30 6.40 3.73 -3.66
C GLY A 30 6.23 2.36 -3.01
N VAL A 31 6.26 2.28 -1.68
CA VAL A 31 6.02 1.03 -0.94
C VAL A 31 4.60 0.53 -1.15
N SER A 32 3.61 1.43 -1.10
CA SER A 32 2.20 1.08 -1.30
C SER A 32 1.96 0.51 -2.70
N TYR A 33 2.52 1.16 -3.73
CA TYR A 33 2.43 0.69 -5.11
C TYR A 33 3.13 -0.65 -5.30
N ALA A 34 4.32 -0.84 -4.73
CA ALA A 34 5.04 -2.11 -4.82
C ALA A 34 4.24 -3.26 -4.16
N GLY A 35 3.61 -3.00 -3.01
CA GLY A 35 2.71 -3.96 -2.35
C GLY A 35 1.50 -4.30 -3.21
N TRP A 36 0.81 -3.30 -3.74
CA TRP A 36 -0.32 -3.48 -4.66
C TRP A 36 0.11 -4.25 -5.92
N TYR A 37 1.24 -3.90 -6.53
CA TYR A 37 1.75 -4.58 -7.72
C TYR A 37 2.02 -6.06 -7.46
N ARG A 38 2.64 -6.40 -6.32
CA ARG A 38 2.88 -7.80 -5.94
C ARG A 38 1.58 -8.57 -5.68
N LEU A 39 0.59 -7.96 -5.02
CA LEU A 39 -0.73 -8.57 -4.81
C LEU A 39 -1.43 -8.90 -6.14
N ASN A 40 -1.28 -8.05 -7.15
CA ASN A 40 -1.90 -8.29 -8.46
C ASN A 40 -1.13 -9.30 -9.32
N THR A 41 0.18 -9.44 -9.14
CA THR A 41 1.03 -10.26 -10.01
C THR A 41 1.35 -11.64 -9.45
N ASN A 42 1.36 -11.82 -8.12
CA ASN A 42 1.81 -13.05 -7.50
C ASN A 42 0.79 -13.60 -6.49
N ARG A 43 0.22 -14.77 -6.80
CA ARG A 43 -0.74 -15.47 -5.95
C ARG A 43 -0.11 -16.02 -4.65
N ASP A 44 1.12 -16.50 -4.69
CA ASP A 44 1.81 -17.00 -3.49
C ASP A 44 2.06 -15.87 -2.50
N PHE A 45 2.33 -14.67 -3.01
CA PHE A 45 2.37 -13.47 -2.18
C PHE A 45 1.01 -13.17 -1.56
N ARG A 46 -0.09 -13.28 -2.32
CA ARG A 46 -1.45 -13.17 -1.75
C ARG A 46 -1.71 -14.22 -0.68
N TYR A 47 -1.22 -15.44 -0.85
CA TYR A 47 -1.32 -16.49 0.17
C TYR A 47 -0.51 -16.15 1.43
N TYR A 48 0.73 -15.68 1.29
CA TYR A 48 1.51 -15.17 2.42
C TYR A 48 0.78 -14.05 3.17
N VAL A 49 0.18 -13.10 2.43
CA VAL A 49 -0.60 -12.00 3.01
C VAL A 49 -1.87 -12.53 3.68
N LYS A 50 -2.52 -13.57 3.14
CA LYS A 50 -3.65 -14.24 3.80
C LYS A 50 -3.26 -14.76 5.18
N GLU A 51 -2.10 -15.41 5.29
CA GLU A 51 -1.65 -16.03 6.55
C GLU A 51 -1.17 -15.00 7.57
N ASN A 52 -0.53 -13.92 7.14
CA ASN A 52 0.12 -12.95 8.03
C ASN A 52 -0.68 -11.65 8.25
N TYR A 53 -1.42 -11.21 7.23
CA TYR A 53 -2.13 -9.93 7.19
C TYR A 53 -3.52 -10.07 6.53
N PRO A 54 -4.42 -10.90 7.08
CA PRO A 54 -5.70 -11.23 6.44
C PRO A 54 -6.58 -10.00 6.18
N SER A 55 -6.54 -8.99 7.05
CA SER A 55 -7.27 -7.74 6.87
C SER A 55 -6.81 -6.93 5.64
N VAL A 56 -5.51 -6.99 5.31
CA VAL A 56 -4.95 -6.31 4.13
C VAL A 56 -5.41 -7.00 2.86
N LEU A 57 -5.40 -8.34 2.84
CA LEU A 57 -5.90 -9.10 1.71
C LEU A 57 -7.41 -8.87 1.49
N GLU A 58 -8.18 -8.80 2.57
CA GLU A 58 -9.61 -8.52 2.51
C GLU A 58 -9.88 -7.13 1.94
N ALA A 59 -9.15 -6.10 2.40
CA ALA A 59 -9.25 -4.75 1.84
C ALA A 59 -8.88 -4.73 0.35
N TYR A 60 -7.84 -5.46 -0.06
CA TYR A 60 -7.45 -5.60 -1.46
C TYR A 60 -8.60 -6.16 -2.32
N TYR A 61 -9.27 -7.22 -1.86
CA TYR A 61 -10.43 -7.77 -2.57
C TYR A 61 -11.60 -6.81 -2.59
N GLN A 62 -11.98 -6.22 -1.46
CA GLN A 62 -13.11 -5.28 -1.40
C GLN A 62 -12.93 -4.09 -2.33
N ILE A 63 -11.71 -3.54 -2.38
CA ILE A 63 -11.33 -2.49 -3.32
C ILE A 63 -11.52 -3.01 -4.75
N GLY A 64 -10.90 -4.13 -5.12
CA GLY A 64 -11.03 -4.71 -6.46
C GLY A 64 -12.48 -4.95 -6.88
N GLU A 65 -13.30 -5.51 -5.98
CA GLU A 65 -14.72 -5.79 -6.19
C GLU A 65 -15.53 -4.50 -6.36
N THR A 66 -15.22 -3.46 -5.60
CA THR A 66 -15.89 -2.15 -5.71
C THR A 66 -15.59 -1.47 -7.05
N PHE A 67 -14.35 -1.58 -7.55
CA PHE A 67 -13.94 -0.94 -8.81
C PHE A 67 -14.29 -1.75 -10.06
N SER A 68 -14.19 -3.08 -10.00
CA SER A 68 -14.42 -3.96 -11.16
C SER A 68 -15.83 -4.56 -11.21
N GLY A 69 -16.55 -4.56 -10.09
CA GLY A 69 -17.87 -5.17 -9.97
C GLY A 69 -17.86 -6.71 -9.93
N ASP A 70 -16.68 -7.35 -9.92
CA ASP A 70 -16.54 -8.80 -9.97
C ASP A 70 -15.65 -9.34 -8.84
N LYS A 71 -15.96 -10.55 -8.37
CA LYS A 71 -15.26 -11.29 -7.31
C LYS A 71 -14.31 -12.36 -7.84
N GLN A 72 -14.02 -12.40 -9.15
CA GLN A 72 -13.25 -13.48 -9.78
C GLN A 72 -11.94 -13.80 -9.05
N ILE A 73 -11.17 -12.77 -8.67
CA ILE A 73 -9.85 -12.95 -8.04
C ILE A 73 -9.98 -13.67 -6.70
N ARG A 74 -10.93 -13.24 -5.86
CA ARG A 74 -11.20 -13.86 -4.56
C ARG A 74 -11.65 -15.31 -4.74
N THR A 75 -12.64 -15.54 -5.59
CA THR A 75 -13.19 -16.89 -5.83
C THR A 75 -12.13 -17.84 -6.38
N TYR A 76 -11.29 -17.36 -7.30
CA TYR A 76 -10.20 -18.13 -7.88
C TYR A 76 -9.16 -18.54 -6.82
N ASP A 77 -8.72 -17.57 -6.00
CA ASP A 77 -7.74 -17.84 -4.96
C ASP A 77 -8.29 -18.78 -3.88
N GLU A 78 -9.53 -18.56 -3.43
CA GLU A 78 -10.20 -19.44 -2.47
C GLU A 78 -10.33 -20.87 -3.00
N GLY A 79 -10.73 -21.04 -4.27
CA GLY A 79 -10.84 -22.35 -4.88
C GLY A 79 -9.53 -23.14 -4.86
N ILE A 80 -8.42 -22.47 -5.22
CA ILE A 80 -7.08 -23.09 -5.21
C ILE A 80 -6.66 -23.43 -3.79
N TRP A 81 -6.81 -22.51 -2.85
CA TRP A 81 -6.38 -22.73 -1.48
C TRP A 81 -7.20 -23.80 -0.78
N GLN A 82 -8.50 -23.91 -1.06
CA GLN A 82 -9.32 -25.02 -0.55
C GLN A 82 -8.87 -26.36 -1.12
N GLN A 83 -8.52 -26.43 -2.41
CA GLN A 83 -8.01 -27.65 -3.05
C GLN A 83 -6.66 -28.08 -2.47
N GLU A 84 -5.74 -27.14 -2.24
CA GLU A 84 -4.44 -27.42 -1.61
C GLU A 84 -4.60 -27.93 -0.18
N GLN A 85 -5.55 -27.38 0.59
CA GLN A 85 -5.84 -27.83 1.95
C GLN A 85 -6.47 -29.23 1.98
N GLN A 86 -7.28 -29.59 0.99
CA GLN A 86 -7.85 -30.93 0.87
C GLN A 86 -6.79 -31.96 0.47
N THR A 87 -5.80 -31.58 -0.35
CA THR A 87 -4.72 -32.48 -0.78
C THR A 87 -3.66 -32.69 0.31
N LYS A 88 -3.53 -31.75 1.24
CA LYS A 88 -2.63 -31.85 2.40
C LYS A 88 -3.21 -32.65 3.58
N LYS A 89 -4.52 -32.95 3.56
CA LYS A 89 -5.20 -33.78 4.57
C LYS A 89 -5.16 -35.26 4.20
#